data_AF-A0A6I5RPR6-F1
#
_entry.id   AF-A0A6I5RPR6-F1
#
_cell.length_a   1.000
_cell.length_b   1.000
_cell.length_c   1.000
_cell.angle_alpha   90.00
_cell.angle_beta   90.00
_cell.angle_gamma   90.00
#
_symmetry.space_group_name_H-M   'P 1'
#
loop_
_entity.id
_entity.type
_entity.pdbx_description
1 polymer ?
#
loop_
_entity_poly.entity_id
_entity_poly.type
_entity_poly.pdbx_seq_one_letter_code
_entity_poly.pdbx_strand_id
1 'polypeptide(L)'
;MAVIKGVFHEMACVQCNASGWVVAATGEALPVDELVTQLSLRLQAAQRQIEQLNKPALMGPAAQYQQNNRRGAGGTNYTGD
;
A
#
# COMPACT_ATOMS: atom_id res chain seq x y z
N MET A 1 -14.11 7.28 -12.96
CA MET A 1 -12.84 7.61 -13.64
C MET A 1 -12.50 9.08 -13.40
N ALA A 2 -11.28 9.41 -13.02
CA ALA A 2 -10.88 10.79 -12.70
C ALA A 2 -10.78 11.69 -13.95
N VAL A 3 -10.43 11.08 -15.08
CA VAL A 3 -10.33 11.72 -16.40
C VAL A 3 -11.23 11.00 -17.40
N ILE A 4 -11.61 11.72 -18.46
CA ILE A 4 -12.34 11.20 -19.63
C ILE A 4 -11.51 11.44 -20.90
N LYS A 5 -11.64 10.57 -21.90
CA LYS A 5 -10.98 10.76 -23.19
C LYS A 5 -11.73 11.78 -24.04
N GLY A 6 -11.10 12.91 -24.31
CA GLY A 6 -11.52 13.83 -25.37
C GLY A 6 -10.98 13.40 -26.73
N VAL A 7 -11.30 14.19 -27.76
CA VAL A 7 -10.86 13.92 -29.14
C VAL A 7 -9.34 14.00 -29.29
N PHE A 8 -8.69 14.89 -28.53
CA PHE A 8 -7.25 15.19 -28.67
C PHE A 8 -6.43 14.97 -27.39
N HIS A 9 -7.07 14.92 -26.23
CA HIS A 9 -6.40 14.80 -24.93
C HIS A 9 -7.37 14.29 -23.86
N GLU A 10 -6.83 13.94 -22.70
CA GLU A 10 -7.64 13.62 -21.52
C GLU A 10 -8.15 14.88 -20.84
N MET A 11 -9.43 14.88 -20.46
CA MET A 11 -10.08 16.00 -19.78
C MET A 11 -10.50 15.57 -18.38
N ALA A 12 -10.49 16.52 -17.44
CA ALA A 12 -10.97 16.27 -16.08
C ALA A 12 -12.46 15.86 -16.08
N CYS A 13 -12.80 14.81 -15.35
CA CYS A 13 -14.20 14.43 -15.16
C CYS A 13 -14.85 15.37 -14.16
N VAL A 14 -15.56 16.40 -14.65
CA VAL A 14 -16.28 17.37 -13.81
C VAL A 14 -17.33 16.67 -12.93
N GLN A 15 -18.01 15.65 -13.47
CA GLN A 15 -19.02 14.85 -12.75
C GLN A 15 -18.45 13.98 -11.62
N CYS A 16 -17.12 13.84 -11.54
CA CYS A 16 -16.46 13.10 -10.46
C CYS A 16 -15.48 13.99 -9.67
N ASN A 17 -15.60 15.33 -9.77
CA ASN A 17 -14.65 16.28 -9.19
C ASN A 17 -13.18 15.98 -9.51
N ALA A 18 -12.92 15.48 -10.73
CA ALA A 18 -11.61 15.00 -11.18
C ALA A 18 -10.94 13.94 -10.26
N SER A 19 -11.71 13.34 -9.35
CA SER A 19 -11.21 12.39 -8.35
C SER A 19 -11.50 10.94 -8.72
N GLY A 20 -12.52 10.74 -9.57
CA GLY A 20 -13.05 9.43 -9.91
C GLY A 20 -14.00 8.84 -8.86
N TRP A 21 -14.38 9.62 -7.85
CA TRP A 21 -15.33 9.25 -6.79
C TRP A 21 -16.71 9.87 -7.03
N VAL A 22 -17.73 9.05 -6.80
CA VAL A 22 -19.14 9.44 -6.89
C VAL A 22 -19.94 8.77 -5.77
N VAL A 23 -21.08 9.35 -5.42
CA VAL A 23 -22.05 8.74 -4.51
C VAL A 23 -22.60 7.47 -5.17
N ALA A 24 -22.47 6.33 -4.50
CA ALA A 24 -22.83 5.03 -5.09
C ALA A 24 -24.32 4.93 -5.48
N ALA A 25 -25.21 5.60 -4.74
CA ALA A 25 -26.65 5.54 -4.97
C ALA A 25 -27.12 6.41 -6.15
N THR A 26 -26.50 7.58 -6.35
CA THR A 26 -26.95 8.57 -7.33
C THR A 26 -26.03 8.71 -8.54
N GLY A 27 -24.78 8.29 -8.42
CA GLY A 27 -23.74 8.52 -9.43
C GLY A 27 -23.26 9.96 -9.50
N GLU A 28 -23.71 10.84 -8.60
CA GLU A 28 -23.30 12.24 -8.55
C GLU A 28 -21.90 12.40 -7.94
N ALA A 29 -21.25 13.52 -8.26
CA ALA A 29 -19.96 13.88 -7.69
C ALA A 29 -20.04 13.86 -6.17
N LEU A 30 -19.09 13.18 -5.53
CA LEU A 30 -19.01 13.19 -4.08
C LEU A 30 -18.71 14.62 -3.58
N PRO A 31 -19.42 15.15 -2.56
CA PRO A 31 -19.15 16.47 -1.98
C PRO A 31 -17.68 16.62 -1.61
N VAL A 32 -17.12 17.82 -1.80
CA VAL A 32 -15.67 18.05 -1.69
C VAL A 32 -15.15 17.76 -0.28
N ASP A 33 -15.91 18.13 0.75
CA ASP A 33 -15.62 17.89 2.16
C ASP A 33 -15.58 16.38 2.50
N GLU A 34 -16.54 15.61 1.98
CA GLU A 34 -16.53 14.15 2.14
C GLU A 34 -15.38 13.52 1.32
N LEU A 35 -15.19 13.99 0.09
CA LEU A 35 -14.17 13.51 -0.83
C LEU A 35 -12.76 13.63 -0.26
N VAL A 36 -12.41 14.77 0.34
CA VAL A 36 -11.11 14.98 1.00
C VAL A 36 -10.89 13.95 2.11
N THR A 37 -11.92 13.69 2.91
CA THR A 37 -11.85 12.71 3.99
C THR A 37 -11.64 11.30 3.44
N GLN A 38 -12.44 10.88 2.46
CA GLN A 38 -12.36 9.55 1.84
C GLN A 38 -10.99 9.30 1.18
N LEU A 39 -10.49 10.30 0.43
CA LEU A 39 -9.18 10.21 -0.22
C LEU A 39 -8.04 10.13 0.80
N SER A 40 -8.11 10.93 1.87
CA SER A 40 -7.11 10.91 2.94
C SER A 40 -7.03 9.54 3.61
N LEU A 41 -8.18 8.93 3.93
CA LEU A 41 -8.24 7.59 4.52
C LEU A 41 -7.66 6.52 3.57
N ARG A 42 -7.99 6.59 2.28
CA ARG A 42 -7.45 5.66 1.26
C ARG A 42 -5.96 5.81 1.06
N LEU A 43 -5.45 7.05 1.04
CA LEU A 43 -4.02 7.32 0.94
C LEU A 43 -3.26 6.71 2.13
N GLN A 44 -3.76 6.92 3.35
CA GLN A 44 -3.16 6.32 4.55
C GLN A 44 -3.17 4.79 4.49
N ALA A 45 -4.27 4.17 4.03
CA ALA A 45 -4.36 2.72 3.88
C ALA A 45 -3.33 2.20 2.85
N ALA A 46 -3.20 2.86 1.70
CA ALA A 46 -2.22 2.51 0.67
C ALA A 46 -0.78 2.67 1.18
N GLN A 47 -0.48 3.74 1.91
CA GLN A 47 0.84 3.95 2.54
C GLN A 47 1.17 2.81 3.52
N ARG A 48 0.23 2.44 4.40
CA ARG A 48 0.42 1.30 5.33
C ARG A 48 0.66 -0.01 4.58
N GLN A 49 -0.05 -0.25 3.47
CA GLN A 49 0.15 -1.44 2.64
C GLN A 49 1.55 -1.45 2.01
N ILE A 50 2.01 -0.31 1.49
CA ILE A 50 3.38 -0.17 0.95
C ILE A 50 4.42 -0.39 2.04
N GLU A 51 4.23 0.19 3.23
CA GLU A 51 5.14 -0.04 4.37
C GLU A 51 5.19 -1.51 4.78
N GLN A 52 4.06 -2.21 4.77
CA GLN A 52 4.03 -3.65 5.06
C GLN A 52 4.79 -4.48 4.02
N LEU A 53 4.69 -4.11 2.74
CA LEU A 53 5.42 -4.79 1.65
C LEU A 53 6.91 -4.46 1.65
N ASN A 54 7.27 -3.22 2.02
CA ASN A 54 8.66 -2.76 2.07
C ASN A 54 9.38 -3.13 3.36
N LYS A 55 8.66 -3.59 4.40
CA LYS A 55 9.31 -4.19 5.56
C LYS A 55 10.09 -5.40 5.05
N PRO A 56 11.42 -5.43 5.19
CA PRO A 56 12.18 -6.62 4.85
C PRO A 56 11.52 -7.75 5.63
N ALA A 57 11.13 -8.81 4.91
CA ALA A 57 10.46 -9.96 5.49
C ALA A 57 11.25 -10.31 6.76
N LEU A 58 10.63 -10.10 7.91
CA LEU A 58 11.21 -10.38 9.22
C LEU A 58 11.46 -11.87 9.21
N MET A 59 12.67 -12.23 8.79
CA MET A 59 13.35 -13.47 9.05
C MET A 59 12.42 -14.68 8.99
N GLY A 60 12.04 -15.11 7.78
CA GLY A 60 11.60 -16.49 7.59
C GLY A 60 12.66 -17.46 8.14
N PRO A 61 12.35 -18.76 8.35
CA PRO A 61 13.28 -19.71 8.97
C PRO A 61 14.70 -19.69 8.36
N ALA A 62 14.83 -19.34 7.08
CA ALA A 62 16.10 -19.04 6.39
C ALA A 62 17.03 -18.06 7.12
N ALA A 63 16.51 -17.03 7.77
CA ALA A 63 17.29 -16.05 8.50
C ALA A 63 17.74 -16.55 9.88
N GLN A 64 17.08 -17.56 10.47
CA GLN A 64 17.59 -18.25 11.66
C GLN A 64 18.83 -19.09 11.32
N TYR A 65 18.92 -19.67 10.12
CA TYR A 65 20.14 -20.37 9.66
C TYR A 65 21.34 -19.43 9.43
N GLN A 66 21.10 -18.14 9.19
CA GLN A 66 22.15 -17.12 9.11
C GLN A 66 22.53 -16.52 10.47
N GLN A 67 21.74 -16.75 11.52
CA GLN A 67 22.17 -16.39 12.86
C GLN A 67 23.27 -17.35 13.30
N ASN A 68 24.43 -16.77 13.59
CA ASN A 68 25.60 -17.48 14.05
C ASN A 68 25.26 -18.25 15.33
N ASN A 69 25.10 -19.57 15.22
CA ASN A 69 24.73 -20.47 16.32
C ASN A 69 25.94 -20.73 17.24
N ARG A 70 26.68 -19.67 17.61
CA ARG A 70 27.82 -19.70 18.54
C ARG A 70 27.29 -19.82 19.96
N ARG A 71 27.10 -21.04 20.43
CA ARG A 71 26.90 -21.32 21.86
C ARG A 71 28.25 -21.66 22.49
N GLY A 72 28.68 -20.83 23.45
CA GLY A 72 29.83 -21.09 24.33
C GLY A 72 31.16 -20.47 23.90
N ALA A 73 32.09 -20.36 24.85
CA ALA A 73 33.40 -19.70 24.72
C ALA A 73 34.38 -20.33 23.71
N GLY A 74 33.95 -21.36 22.95
CA GLY A 74 34.73 -22.04 21.91
C GLY A 74 34.13 -21.99 20.50
N GLY A 75 32.95 -21.37 20.32
CA GLY A 75 32.38 -21.05 19.01
C GLY A 75 32.27 -22.18 17.98
N THR A 76 31.99 -23.40 18.40
CA THR A 76 31.78 -24.53 17.50
C THR A 76 30.35 -24.53 16.94
N ASN A 77 30.22 -24.72 15.62
CA ASN A 77 28.92 -24.84 14.96
C ASN A 77 28.33 -26.23 15.26
N TYR A 78 27.07 -26.28 15.68
CA TYR A 78 26.32 -27.53 15.86
C TYR A 78 25.77 -28.01 14.51
N THR A 79 26.34 -29.08 13.97
CA THR A 79 25.73 -29.87 12.90
C THR A 79 25.23 -31.16 13.55
N GLY A 80 23.93 -31.26 13.82
CA GLY A 80 23.33 -32.51 14.30
C GLY A 80 23.10 -33.43 13.12
N ASP A 81 23.73 -34.60 13.14
CA ASP A 81 23.43 -35.75 12.29
C ASP A 81 22.24 -36.57 12.84
#